data_AF-V8NHS1-F1
#
_entry.id   AF-V8NHS1-F1
#
_cell.length_a   1.000
_cell.length_b   1.000
_cell.length_c   1.000
_cell.angle_alpha   90.00
_cell.angle_beta   90.00
_cell.angle_gamma   90.00
#
_symmetry.space_group_name_H-M   'P 1'
#
loop_
_entity.id
_entity.type
_entity.pdbx_description
1 polymer ?
#
loop_
_entity_poly.entity_id
_entity_poly.type
_entity_poly.pdbx_seq_one_letter_code
_entity_poly.pdbx_strand_id
1 'polypeptide(L)'
;MNNWDLVDEKGICQGNQDCEDAYKVCQILNIPFRQVSYVKEYWNEVFSYLLNEYEVGRTPNPDIICNKNIKFNYFLHYAMNNIGADAIATGHYARTSLEDNEVFQQK
;
A
#
# COMPACT_ATOMS: atom_id res chain seq x y z
N MET A 1 -4.73 -3.48 0.10
CA MET A 1 -3.66 -4.44 0.43
C MET A 1 -3.77 -4.76 1.90
N ASN A 2 -3.55 -6.00 2.32
CA ASN A 2 -3.38 -6.36 3.73
C ASN A 2 -1.90 -6.67 3.97
N ASN A 3 -1.21 -5.85 4.75
CA ASN A 3 0.24 -5.97 4.93
C ASN A 3 0.64 -6.42 6.34
N TRP A 4 -0.33 -6.58 7.23
CA TRP A 4 -0.07 -6.96 8.62
C TRP A 4 -1.16 -7.88 9.13
N ASP A 5 -0.78 -8.97 9.79
CA ASP A 5 -1.73 -9.91 10.37
C ASP A 5 -1.79 -9.71 11.89
N LEU A 6 -2.99 -9.72 12.46
CA LEU A 6 -3.29 -9.33 13.84
C LEU A 6 -3.66 -10.53 14.72
N VAL A 7 -3.23 -11.75 14.37
CA VAL A 7 -3.73 -12.99 14.99
C VAL A 7 -3.51 -13.10 16.51
N ASP A 8 -2.69 -12.24 17.15
CA ASP A 8 -2.68 -12.07 18.61
C ASP A 8 -2.12 -10.66 18.94
N GLU A 9 -2.58 -9.82 19.88
CA GLU A 9 -3.18 -10.05 21.19
C GLU A 9 -4.23 -8.94 21.49
N LYS A 10 -5.49 -9.32 21.77
CA LYS A 10 -6.56 -8.46 22.35
C LYS A 10 -6.97 -7.19 21.57
N GLY A 11 -7.62 -7.27 20.40
CA GLY A 11 -8.27 -6.03 19.91
C GLY A 11 -8.94 -6.09 18.54
N ILE A 12 -10.03 -5.37 18.42
CA ILE A 12 -10.86 -5.19 17.22
C ILE A 12 -9.96 -4.85 16.00
N CYS A 13 -10.08 -5.63 14.92
CA CYS A 13 -9.33 -5.42 13.70
C CYS A 13 -9.84 -4.19 12.93
N GLN A 14 -9.10 -3.08 12.97
CA GLN A 14 -9.38 -1.90 12.14
C GLN A 14 -9.22 -2.19 10.64
N GLY A 15 -8.32 -3.11 10.27
CA GLY A 15 -8.11 -3.50 8.88
C GLY A 15 -9.36 -4.08 8.19
N ASN A 16 -10.29 -4.67 8.96
CA ASN A 16 -11.57 -5.13 8.42
C ASN A 16 -12.48 -3.94 8.07
N GLN A 17 -12.49 -2.90 8.91
CA GLN A 17 -13.28 -1.70 8.67
C GLN A 17 -12.76 -0.91 7.47
N ASP A 18 -11.45 -0.72 7.35
CA ASP A 18 -10.84 -0.05 6.18
C ASP A 18 -11.11 -0.82 4.87
N CYS A 19 -11.12 -2.16 4.94
CA CYS A 19 -11.47 -3.01 3.80
C CYS A 19 -12.93 -2.81 3.39
N GLU A 20 -13.85 -2.77 4.35
CA GLU A 20 -15.26 -2.50 4.09
C GLU A 20 -15.49 -1.10 3.51
N ASP A 21 -14.80 -0.08 4.01
CA ASP A 21 -14.94 1.29 3.51
C ASP A 21 -14.38 1.42 2.09
N ALA A 22 -13.22 0.80 1.81
CA ALA A 22 -12.69 0.72 0.45
C ALA A 22 -13.66 -0.01 -0.50
N TYR A 23 -14.27 -1.11 -0.05
CA TYR A 23 -15.29 -1.83 -0.81
C TYR A 23 -16.51 -0.95 -1.10
N LYS A 24 -17.05 -0.24 -0.10
CA LYS A 24 -18.19 0.69 -0.27
C LYS A 24 -17.90 1.79 -1.28
N VAL A 25 -16.71 2.40 -1.22
CA VAL A 25 -16.29 3.42 -2.21
C VAL A 25 -16.23 2.83 -3.61
N CYS A 26 -15.68 1.62 -3.77
CA CYS A 26 -15.68 0.92 -5.06
C CYS A 26 -17.09 0.64 -5.59
N GLN A 27 -18.05 0.29 -4.72
CA GLN A 27 -19.46 0.10 -5.10
C GLN A 27 -20.09 1.41 -5.58
N ILE A 28 -19.86 2.52 -4.86
CA ILE A 28 -20.38 3.86 -5.24
C ILE A 28 -19.87 4.28 -6.62
N LEU A 29 -18.58 4.02 -6.90
CA LEU A 29 -17.93 4.39 -8.15
C LEU A 29 -18.11 3.35 -9.28
N ASN A 30 -18.77 2.22 -8.99
CA ASN A 30 -18.93 1.09 -9.90
C ASN A 30 -17.59 0.59 -10.48
N ILE A 31 -16.58 0.43 -9.63
CA ILE A 31 -15.25 -0.12 -10.00
C ILE A 31 -14.98 -1.46 -9.29
N PRO A 32 -14.25 -2.40 -9.92
CA PRO A 32 -13.93 -3.68 -9.29
C PRO A 32 -13.06 -3.52 -8.05
N PHE A 33 -13.45 -4.14 -6.94
CA PHE A 33 -12.65 -4.23 -5.72
C PHE A 33 -11.79 -5.50 -5.71
N ARG A 34 -10.52 -5.37 -5.31
CA ARG A 34 -9.61 -6.50 -5.12
C ARG A 34 -8.80 -6.33 -3.85
N GLN A 35 -8.57 -7.43 -3.14
CA GLN A 35 -7.70 -7.49 -1.97
C GLN A 35 -6.53 -8.43 -2.25
N VAL A 36 -5.34 -8.02 -1.81
CA VAL A 36 -4.10 -8.80 -1.90
C VAL A 36 -3.41 -8.72 -0.56
N SER A 37 -2.85 -9.84 -0.10
CA SER A 37 -2.05 -9.90 1.11
C SER A 37 -0.57 -9.82 0.77
N TYR A 38 0.15 -8.95 1.49
CA TYR A 38 1.61 -8.82 1.47
C TYR A 38 2.20 -8.92 2.88
N VAL A 39 1.51 -9.63 3.79
CA VAL A 39 1.95 -9.78 5.19
C VAL A 39 3.38 -10.33 5.27
N LYS A 40 3.68 -11.35 4.46
CA LYS A 40 4.99 -12.00 4.46
C LYS A 40 6.08 -11.06 3.93
N GLU A 41 5.81 -10.38 2.82
CA GLU A 41 6.73 -9.44 2.18
C GLU A 41 7.01 -8.25 3.10
N TYR A 42 5.95 -7.69 3.72
CA TYR A 42 6.08 -6.60 4.67
C TYR A 42 6.90 -6.99 5.90
N TRP A 43 6.63 -8.16 6.48
CA TRP A 43 7.39 -8.67 7.62
C TRP A 43 8.89 -8.80 7.31
N ASN A 44 9.21 -9.43 6.18
CA ASN A 44 10.59 -9.74 5.81
C ASN A 44 11.37 -8.50 5.34
N GLU A 45 10.73 -7.62 4.58
CA GLU A 45 11.45 -6.54 3.89
C GLU A 45 11.27 -5.15 4.51
N VAL A 46 10.26 -4.96 5.35
CA VAL A 46 10.01 -3.67 6.03
C VAL A 46 10.24 -3.82 7.53
N PHE A 47 9.55 -4.78 8.15
CA PHE A 47 9.55 -4.91 9.61
C PHE A 47 10.87 -5.47 10.16
N SER A 48 11.43 -6.49 9.52
CA SER A 48 12.75 -7.03 9.92
C SER A 48 13.86 -5.98 9.80
N TYR A 49 13.80 -5.12 8.76
CA TYR A 49 14.72 -3.97 8.62
C TYR A 49 14.55 -2.96 9.76
N LEU A 50 13.30 -2.62 10.10
CA LEU A 50 12.97 -1.73 11.21
C LEU A 50 13.60 -2.21 12.53
N LEU A 51 13.46 -3.52 12.84
CA LEU A 51 14.03 -4.12 14.05
C LEU A 51 15.57 -4.04 14.05
N ASN A 52 16.21 -4.43 12.95
CA ASN A 52 17.67 -4.41 12.85
C ASN A 52 18.26 -3.00 13.02
N GLU A 53 17.63 -1.97 12.44
CA GLU A 53 18.09 -0.60 12.61
C GLU A 53 17.91 -0.09 14.05
N TYR A 54 16.83 -0.50 14.73
CA TYR A 54 16.67 -0.18 16.15
C TYR A 54 17.72 -0.88 17.03
N GLU A 55 18.07 -2.13 16.74
CA GLU A 55 19.10 -2.88 17.48
C GLU A 55 20.47 -2.19 17.44
N VAL A 56 20.80 -1.50 16.33
CA VAL A 56 22.05 -0.72 16.20
C VAL A 56 21.92 0.74 16.62
N GLY A 57 20.83 1.09 17.32
CA GLY A 57 20.61 2.41 17.91
C GLY A 57 20.24 3.51 16.92
N ARG A 58 19.72 3.15 15.73
CA ARG A 58 19.25 4.12 14.74
C ARG A 58 17.75 4.31 14.84
N THR A 59 17.27 5.39 14.22
CA THR A 59 15.84 5.68 14.07
C THR A 59 15.46 5.52 12.60
N PRO A 60 15.08 4.31 12.16
CA PRO A 60 14.68 4.07 10.78
C PRO A 60 13.31 4.66 10.46
N ASN A 61 13.04 4.87 9.17
CA ASN A 61 11.72 5.21 8.67
C ASN A 61 11.17 4.02 7.84
N PRO A 62 10.24 3.22 8.39
CA PRO A 62 9.70 2.05 7.70
C PRO A 62 8.81 2.42 6.50
N ASP A 63 8.21 3.61 6.47
CA ASP A 63 7.33 4.03 5.36
C ASP A 63 8.10 4.24 4.05
N ILE A 64 9.34 4.70 4.14
CA ILE A 64 10.25 4.81 2.97
C ILE A 64 10.47 3.43 2.35
N ILE A 65 10.69 2.41 3.19
CA ILE A 65 10.92 1.04 2.75
C ILE A 65 9.62 0.40 2.25
N CYS A 66 8.49 0.65 2.92
CA CYS A 66 7.17 0.20 2.49
C CYS A 66 6.80 0.74 1.11
N ASN A 67 7.05 2.03 0.85
CA ASN A 67 6.82 2.62 -0.47
C ASN A 67 7.70 1.94 -1.52
N LYS A 68 9.00 1.80 -1.25
CA LYS A 68 9.98 1.20 -2.17
C LYS A 68 9.66 -0.26 -2.49
N ASN A 69 9.40 -1.08 -1.47
CA ASN A 69 9.30 -2.53 -1.62
C ASN A 69 7.85 -2.98 -1.84
N ILE A 70 6.89 -2.47 -1.07
CA ILE A 70 5.50 -2.94 -1.16
C ILE A 70 4.73 -2.17 -2.22
N LYS A 71 4.59 -0.84 -2.07
CA LYS A 71 3.64 -0.05 -2.89
C LYS A 71 4.10 0.11 -4.34
N PHE A 72 5.38 0.35 -4.58
CA PHE A 72 5.91 0.62 -5.93
C PHE A 72 6.71 -0.56 -6.52
N ASN A 73 6.73 -1.71 -5.85
CA ASN A 73 7.36 -2.93 -6.36
C ASN A 73 6.38 -4.11 -6.33
N TYR A 74 6.09 -4.74 -5.18
CA TYR A 74 5.15 -5.89 -5.14
C TYR A 74 3.75 -5.58 -5.67
N PHE A 75 3.18 -4.43 -5.29
CA PHE A 75 1.87 -4.02 -5.79
C PHE A 75 1.88 -3.66 -7.27
N LEU A 76 2.93 -2.97 -7.73
CA LEU A 76 3.11 -2.66 -9.15
C LEU A 76 3.18 -3.94 -9.99
N HIS A 77 4.03 -4.89 -9.60
CA HIS A 77 4.15 -6.16 -10.32
C HIS A 77 2.87 -6.98 -10.32
N TYR A 78 2.15 -7.00 -9.20
CA TYR A 78 0.83 -7.65 -9.16
C TYR A 78 -0.16 -6.98 -10.12
N ALA A 79 -0.22 -5.65 -10.14
CA ALA A 79 -1.11 -4.92 -11.02
C ALA A 79 -0.79 -5.20 -12.50
N MET A 80 0.49 -5.17 -12.88
CA MET A 80 0.90 -5.40 -14.26
C MET A 80 0.72 -6.87 -14.67
N ASN A 81 1.19 -7.82 -13.86
CA ASN A 81 1.30 -9.22 -14.26
C ASN A 81 0.02 -10.03 -14.03
N ASN A 82 -0.75 -9.70 -12.98
CA ASN A 82 -1.93 -10.47 -12.59
C ASN A 82 -3.24 -9.80 -12.98
N ILE A 83 -3.28 -8.46 -13.02
CA ILE A 83 -4.47 -7.71 -13.46
C ILE A 83 -4.35 -7.31 -14.94
N GLY A 84 -3.13 -7.14 -15.46
CA GLY A 84 -2.91 -6.60 -16.81
C GLY A 84 -3.10 -5.09 -16.88
N ALA A 85 -2.80 -4.37 -15.79
CA ALA A 85 -2.92 -2.91 -15.74
C ALA A 85 -1.71 -2.21 -16.39
N ASP A 86 -1.97 -1.12 -17.12
CA ASP A 86 -0.92 -0.29 -17.74
C ASP A 86 -0.23 0.63 -16.74
N ALA A 87 -0.93 1.00 -15.66
CA ALA A 87 -0.44 1.92 -14.63
C ALA A 87 -1.08 1.63 -13.27
N ILE A 88 -0.45 2.13 -12.21
CA ILE A 88 -0.99 2.16 -10.86
C ILE A 88 -1.22 3.59 -10.39
N ALA A 89 -2.21 3.78 -9.53
CA ALA A 89 -2.48 5.04 -8.85
C ALA A 89 -2.44 4.84 -7.33
N THR A 90 -2.06 5.89 -6.60
CA THR A 90 -2.06 5.90 -5.14
C THR A 90 -2.58 7.23 -4.62
N GLY A 91 -3.12 7.28 -3.40
CA GLY A 91 -3.56 8.51 -2.75
C GLY A 91 -2.42 9.39 -2.21
N HIS A 92 -1.16 9.19 -2.61
CA HIS A 92 -0.08 10.06 -2.19
C HIS A 92 -0.25 11.45 -2.79
N TYR A 93 -0.06 12.48 -1.96
CA TYR A 93 -0.01 13.87 -2.42
C TYR A 93 1.35 14.15 -3.08
N ALA A 94 1.47 13.75 -4.34
CA ALA A 94 2.67 13.89 -5.16
C ALA A 94 2.27 14.05 -6.64
N ARG A 95 3.21 14.52 -7.47
CA ARG A 95 3.03 14.66 -8.92
C ARG A 95 4.13 13.91 -9.66
N THR A 96 3.78 13.31 -10.78
CA THR A 96 4.74 12.76 -11.74
C THR A 96 5.18 13.86 -12.71
N SER A 97 6.33 13.69 -13.37
CA SER A 97 6.82 14.62 -14.39
C SER A 97 6.07 14.55 -15.73
N LEU A 98 5.16 13.58 -15.87
CA LEU A 98 4.24 13.47 -16.99
C LEU A 98 3.04 14.36 -16.68
N GLU A 99 3.17 15.65 -16.94
CA GLU A 99 2.07 16.60 -16.78
C GLU A 99 1.06 16.39 -17.91
N ASP A 100 -0.10 15.85 -17.57
CA ASP A 100 -1.28 15.89 -18.43
C ASP A 100 -2.02 17.20 -18.11
N ASN A 101 -1.84 18.21 -18.97
CA ASN A 101 -2.37 19.57 -18.76
C ASN A 101 -3.92 19.63 -18.63
N GLU A 102 -4.61 18.52 -18.91
CA GLU A 102 -6.07 18.42 -18.79
C GLU A 102 -6.56 17.97 -17.40
N VAL A 103 -5.74 17.26 -16.62
CA VAL A 103 -6.22 16.53 -15.42
C VAL A 103 -6.16 17.37 -14.14
N PHE A 104 -5.29 18.38 -14.08
CA PHE A 104 -5.14 19.24 -12.90
C PHE A 104 -5.10 20.72 -13.26
N GLN A 105 -6.26 21.34 -13.46
CA GLN A 105 -6.37 22.79 -13.29
C GLN A 105 -6.37 23.10 -11.79
N GLN A 106 -5.19 23.37 -11.24
CA GLN A 106 -5.12 24.10 -9.96
C GLN A 106 -5.71 25.49 -10.21
N LYS A 107 -6.86 25.77 -9.60
CA LYS A 107 -7.36 27.14 -9.45
C LYS A 107 -6.53 27.90 -8.43
#